data_AF-A0A1L7BCZ2-F1
#
_entry.id   AF-A0A1L7BCZ2-F1
#
_cell.length_a   1.000
_cell.length_b   1.000
_cell.length_c   1.000
_cell.angle_alpha   90.00
_cell.angle_beta   90.00
_cell.angle_gamma   90.00
#
_symmetry.space_group_name_H-M   'P 1'
#
loop_
_entity.id
_entity.type
_entity.pdbx_description
1 polymer ?
#
loop_
_entity_poly.entity_id
_entity_poly.type
_entity_poly.pdbx_seq_one_letter_code
_entity_poly.pdbx_strand_id
1 'polypeptide(L)'
;MMIIIFGAFLMLIGNIFALFNKNMFKKLHYLSAGDTGGGILILIGLLIRGFQIEKILVALLIMLIGMPAVTYFISISFVRKDKR
;
A
#
# COMPACT_ATOMS: atom_id res chain seq x y z
N MET A 1 -1.62 -17.68 -9.44
CA MET A 1 -2.89 -16.95 -9.66
C MET A 1 -3.51 -16.59 -8.32
N MET A 2 -3.68 -17.57 -7.44
CA MET A 2 -4.32 -17.39 -6.13
C MET A 2 -3.69 -16.26 -5.28
N ILE A 3 -2.36 -16.15 -5.24
CA ILE A 3 -1.65 -15.08 -4.50
C ILE A 3 -1.98 -13.68 -5.05
N ILE A 4 -2.04 -13.53 -6.38
CA ILE A 4 -2.34 -12.24 -7.04
C ILE A 4 -3.77 -11.82 -6.71
N ILE A 5 -4.72 -12.75 -6.77
CA ILE A 5 -6.12 -12.50 -6.44
C ILE A 5 -6.25 -12.12 -4.97
N PHE A 6 -5.55 -12.83 -4.07
CA PHE A 6 -5.54 -12.52 -2.65
C PHE A 6 -4.96 -11.13 -2.37
N GLY A 7 -3.87 -10.76 -3.05
CA GLY A 7 -3.30 -9.40 -2.96
C GLY A 7 -4.29 -8.32 -3.40
N ALA A 8 -4.99 -8.52 -4.52
CA ALA A 8 -6.03 -7.60 -4.98
C ALA A 8 -7.20 -7.47 -3.98
N PHE A 9 -7.60 -8.59 -3.37
CA PHE A 9 -8.64 -8.59 -2.33
C PHE A 9 -8.19 -7.81 -1.08
N LEU A 10 -6.93 -7.92 -0.70
CA LEU A 10 -6.35 -7.18 0.42
C LEU A 10 -6.37 -5.66 0.17
N MET A 11 -6.07 -5.21 -1.06
CA MET A 11 -6.18 -3.79 -1.43
C MET A 11 -7.63 -3.30 -1.34
N LEU A 12 -8.58 -4.08 -1.85
CA LEU A 12 -10.01 -3.75 -1.76
C LEU A 12 -10.47 -3.61 -0.31
N ILE A 13 -10.07 -4.55 0.55
CA ILE A 13 -10.39 -4.50 1.99
C ILE A 13 -9.82 -3.23 2.63
N GLY A 14 -8.55 -2.89 2.36
CA GLY A 14 -7.93 -1.66 2.87
C GLY A 14 -8.67 -0.40 2.45
N ASN A 15 -9.08 -0.33 1.18
CA ASN A 15 -9.85 0.78 0.64
C ASN A 15 -11.25 0.90 1.26
N ILE A 16 -11.94 -0.23 1.46
CA ILE A 16 -13.24 -0.28 2.13
C ILE A 16 -13.12 0.24 3.56
N PHE A 17 -12.16 -0.26 4.35
CA PHE A 17 -11.97 0.21 5.74
C PHE A 17 -11.58 1.69 5.80
N ALA A 18 -10.80 2.16 4.84
CA ALA A 18 -10.45 3.57 4.73
C ALA A 18 -11.70 4.42 4.46
N LEU A 19 -12.55 4.04 3.50
CA LEU A 19 -13.77 4.78 3.15
C LEU A 19 -14.71 5.00 4.34
N PHE A 20 -14.88 4.00 5.20
CA PHE A 20 -15.76 4.08 6.36
C PHE A 20 -15.14 4.76 7.60
N ASN A 21 -13.83 5.04 7.59
CA ASN A 21 -13.18 5.67 8.74
C ASN A 21 -13.27 7.19 8.72
N LYS A 22 -13.77 7.77 9.81
CA LYS A 22 -13.86 9.23 10.00
C LYS A 22 -12.52 9.86 10.40
N ASN A 23 -11.65 9.11 11.08
CA ASN A 23 -10.34 9.62 11.49
C ASN A 23 -9.36 9.54 10.31
N MET A 24 -8.82 10.68 9.89
CA MET A 24 -7.91 10.78 8.74
C MET A 24 -6.63 9.94 8.90
N PHE A 25 -6.06 9.86 10.10
CA PHE A 25 -4.86 9.02 10.34
C PHE A 25 -5.18 7.53 10.22
N LYS A 26 -6.35 7.10 10.74
CA LYS A 26 -6.81 5.72 10.55
C LYS A 26 -7.08 5.42 9.09
N LYS A 27 -7.72 6.35 8.37
CA LYS A 27 -7.98 6.25 6.92
C LYS A 27 -6.68 6.07 6.15
N LEU A 28 -5.68 6.90 6.43
CA LEU A 28 -4.37 6.82 5.82
C LEU A 28 -3.64 5.51 6.14
N HIS A 29 -3.75 5.03 7.37
CA HIS A 29 -3.16 3.75 7.78
C HIS A 29 -3.77 2.57 7.02
N TYR A 30 -5.10 2.49 6.91
CA TYR A 30 -5.76 1.39 6.19
C TYR A 30 -5.47 1.42 4.68
N LEU A 31 -5.45 2.60 4.07
CA LEU A 31 -5.01 2.78 2.67
C LEU A 31 -3.57 2.29 2.49
N SER A 32 -2.64 2.84 3.27
CA SER A 32 -1.22 2.52 3.16
C SER A 32 -0.96 1.03 3.39
N ALA A 33 -1.53 0.42 4.42
CA ALA A 33 -1.33 -0.99 4.73
C ALA A 33 -1.96 -1.90 3.67
N GLY A 34 -3.18 -1.58 3.22
CA GLY A 34 -3.89 -2.35 2.19
C GLY A 34 -3.18 -2.32 0.85
N ASP A 35 -2.82 -1.13 0.37
CA ASP A 35 -2.14 -0.95 -0.92
C ASP A 35 -0.74 -1.56 -0.90
N THR A 36 0.01 -1.36 0.20
CA THR A 36 1.38 -1.88 0.31
C THR A 36 1.37 -3.41 0.43
N GLY A 37 0.58 -3.97 1.34
CA GLY A 37 0.50 -5.41 1.54
C GLY A 37 -0.05 -6.13 0.30
N GLY A 38 -1.11 -5.60 -0.29
CA GLY A 38 -1.73 -6.17 -1.49
C GLY A 38 -0.82 -6.08 -2.71
N GLY A 39 -0.17 -4.94 -2.93
CA GLY A 39 0.79 -4.76 -4.01
C GLY A 39 2.01 -5.67 -3.87
N ILE A 40 2.57 -5.83 -2.67
CA ILE A 40 3.66 -6.78 -2.40
C ILE A 40 3.24 -8.20 -2.75
N LEU A 41 2.05 -8.64 -2.34
CA LEU A 41 1.55 -9.98 -2.68
C LEU A 41 1.38 -10.18 -4.19
N ILE A 42 0.87 -9.17 -4.90
CA ILE A 42 0.76 -9.20 -6.36
C ILE A 42 2.14 -9.34 -7.01
N LEU A 43 3.12 -8.53 -6.58
CA LEU A 43 4.49 -8.55 -7.09
C LEU A 43 5.19 -9.88 -6.81
N ILE A 44 5.04 -10.45 -5.60
CA ILE A 44 5.54 -11.79 -5.27
C ILE A 44 4.88 -12.86 -6.15
N GLY A 45 3.56 -12.77 -6.35
CA GLY A 45 2.83 -13.68 -7.23
C GLY A 45 3.30 -13.64 -8.69
N LEU A 46 3.75 -12.48 -9.16
CA LEU A 46 4.35 -12.30 -10.49
C LEU A 46 5.81 -12.81 -10.54
N LEU A 47 6.59 -12.62 -9.48
CA LEU A 47 7.95 -13.17 -9.35
C LEU A 47 7.98 -14.69 -9.43
N ILE A 48 7.07 -15.37 -8.72
CA ILE A 48 6.95 -16.84 -8.75
C ILE A 48 6.68 -17.36 -10.16
N ARG A 49 6.09 -16.53 -11.04
CA ARG A 49 5.81 -16.86 -12.44
C ARG A 49 6.95 -16.52 -13.40
N GLY A 50 8.07 -16.00 -12.89
CA GLY A 50 9.23 -15.64 -13.70
C GLY A 50 9.02 -14.40 -14.58
N PHE A 51 8.00 -13.58 -14.31
CA PHE A 51 7.71 -12.41 -15.14
C PHE A 51 8.66 -11.26 -14.79
N GLN A 52 9.50 -10.81 -15.72
CA GLN A 52 10.32 -9.59 -15.61
C GLN A 52 10.96 -9.37 -14.21
N ILE A 53 11.66 -10.39 -13.70
CA ILE A 53 12.15 -10.49 -12.32
C ILE A 53 12.87 -9.22 -11.85
N GLU A 54 13.79 -8.68 -12.65
CA GLU A 54 14.59 -7.49 -12.32
C GLU A 54 13.71 -6.27 -12.04
N LYS A 55 12.69 -6.03 -12.88
CA LYS A 55 11.78 -4.89 -12.73
C LYS A 55 10.91 -5.04 -11.49
N ILE A 56 10.50 -6.26 -11.17
CA ILE A 56 9.69 -6.52 -9.98
C ILE A 56 10.49 -6.32 -8.70
N LEU A 57 11.77 -6.74 -8.67
CA LEU A 57 12.64 -6.49 -7.51
C LEU A 57 12.81 -5.00 -7.25
N VAL A 58 13.02 -4.20 -8.30
CA VAL A 58 13.08 -2.74 -8.20
C VAL A 58 11.74 -2.17 -7.68
N ALA A 59 10.61 -2.64 -8.21
CA ALA A 59 9.30 -2.20 -7.75
C ALA A 59 9.04 -2.54 -6.27
N LEU A 60 9.46 -3.72 -5.81
CA LEU A 60 9.36 -4.12 -4.40
C LEU A 60 10.18 -3.22 -3.48
N LEU A 61 11.43 -2.89 -3.87
CA LEU A 61 12.29 -1.97 -3.13
C LEU A 61 11.64 -0.58 -3.01
N ILE A 62 11.12 -0.06 -4.13
CA ILE A 62 10.42 1.23 -4.16
C ILE A 62 9.18 1.18 -3.28
N MET A 63 8.37 0.12 -3.31
CA MET A 63 7.18 0.01 -2.46
C MET A 63 7.53 -0.07 -0.97
N LEU A 64 8.51 -0.90 -0.60
CA LEU A 64 8.88 -1.13 0.80
C LEU A 64 9.40 0.14 1.48
N ILE A 65 10.15 0.97 0.75
CA ILE A 65 10.75 2.19 1.30
C ILE A 65 9.85 3.40 1.03
N GLY A 66 9.29 3.49 -0.17
CA GLY A 66 8.52 4.63 -0.64
C GLY A 66 7.16 4.76 0.02
N MET A 67 6.43 3.66 0.24
CA MET A 67 5.08 3.75 0.81
C MET A 67 5.07 4.29 2.26
N PRO A 68 5.94 3.81 3.18
CA PRO A 68 6.04 4.40 4.51
C PRO A 68 6.40 5.89 4.48
N ALA A 69 7.31 6.29 3.58
CA ALA A 69 7.72 7.67 3.43
C ALA A 69 6.55 8.57 2.97
N VAL A 70 5.81 8.14 1.95
CA VAL A 70 4.63 8.87 1.43
C VAL A 70 3.58 9.04 2.54
N THR A 71 3.24 7.96 3.26
CA THR A 71 2.27 8.01 4.35
C THR A 71 2.71 8.95 5.48
N TYR A 72 4.00 8.97 5.80
CA TYR A 72 4.57 9.90 6.78
C TYR A 72 4.46 11.36 6.34
N PHE A 73 4.85 11.68 5.09
CA PHE A 73 4.78 13.05 4.57
C PHE A 73 3.34 13.58 4.49
N ILE A 74 2.39 12.72 4.09
CA ILE A 74 0.97 13.08 4.09
C ILE A 74 0.49 13.35 5.52
N SER A 75 0.84 12.48 6.47
CA SER A 75 0.46 12.63 7.89
C SER A 75 0.96 13.95 8.49
N ILE A 76 2.23 14.30 8.26
CA ILE A 76 2.80 15.57 8.74
C ILE A 76 2.12 16.77 8.11
N SER A 77 1.77 16.69 6.83
CA SER A 77 1.09 17.77 6.13
C SER A 77 -0.28 18.05 6.73
N PHE A 78 -1.03 17.01 7.13
CA PHE A 78 -2.29 17.18 7.87
C PHE A 78 -2.08 17.81 9.23
N VAL A 79 -1.12 17.34 10.02
CA VAL A 79 -0.82 17.91 11.35
C VAL A 79 -0.44 19.39 11.26
N ARG A 80 0.34 19.79 10.24
CA ARG A 80 0.73 21.19 10.03
C ARG A 80 -0.44 22.06 9.61
N LYS A 81 -1.41 21.50 8.87
CA LYS A 81 -2.63 22.21 8.46
C LYS A 81 -3.56 22.49 9.65
N ASP A 82 -3.77 21.52 10.54
CA ASP A 82 -4.62 21.69 11.73
C ASP A 82 -4.05 22.68 12.76
N LYS A 83 -2.74 22.95 12.72
CA LYS A 83 -2.08 23.93 13.61
C LYS A 83 -2.13 25.38 13.11
N ARG A 84 -2.64 25.62 11.89
CA ARG A 84 -2.85 26.96 11.32
C ARG A 84 -4.32 27.36 11.48
#